data_AF-A0A2V8EWX3-F1
#
_entry.id   AF-A0A2V8EWX3-F1
#
_cell.length_a   1.000
_cell.length_b   1.000
_cell.length_c   1.000
_cell.angle_alpha   90.00
_cell.angle_beta   90.00
_cell.angle_gamma   90.00
#
_symmetry.space_group_name_H-M   'P 1'
#
loop_
_entity.id
_entity.type
_entity.pdbx_description
1 polymer ?
#
loop_
_entity_poly.entity_id
_entity_poly.type
_entity_poly.pdbx_seq_one_letter_code
_entity_poly.pdbx_strand_id
1 'polypeptide(L)'
;MALDLSSIRPPGGKRSTKRDRILNVFLRQEGHVSADELVALVHRDAPGVGRATVYRTLQWMVGAGLARKVDFGEGRFRFEPSYRHPRHFHLVCSVCHRSSEFLSSDVESLMEEIAAARQFTPTQSVVQIFGTCEECRTGRKTPSLDGSTTALVFARDALRMAIATERSGLDFYTRAAKLTSDARGRAVFQKLAAEEKEHLSTLQKRYTQLAAQDPNLESRPTFLFFKGAASGLFAAGAEQLRKGVDDQQALLIGIRCERGSHQFFKRYGERFEDSEGK
;
A
#
# COMPACT_ATOMS: atom_id res chain seq x y z
N MET A 1 -6.44 5.99 21.63
CA MET A 1 -6.79 7.43 21.57
C MET A 1 -8.16 7.56 20.95
N ALA A 2 -9.07 8.33 21.55
CA ALA A 2 -10.36 8.63 20.92
C ALA A 2 -10.11 9.37 19.59
N LEU A 3 -10.74 8.93 18.49
CA LEU A 3 -10.66 9.65 17.22
C LEU A 3 -11.21 11.07 17.42
N ASP A 4 -10.41 12.09 17.10
CA ASP A 4 -10.91 13.45 17.01
C ASP A 4 -11.72 13.60 15.71
N LEU A 5 -13.02 13.38 15.82
CA LEU A 5 -13.97 13.49 14.72
C LEU A 5 -14.35 14.95 14.41
N SER A 6 -13.72 15.95 15.05
CA SER A 6 -14.07 17.38 14.88
C SER A 6 -13.72 17.93 13.50
N SER A 7 -12.66 17.40 12.86
CA SER A 7 -12.24 17.73 11.50
C SER A 7 -13.10 17.09 10.41
N ILE A 8 -13.82 16.01 10.74
CA ILE A 8 -14.65 15.25 9.81
C ILE A 8 -16.06 15.87 9.76
N ARG A 9 -16.18 17.03 9.08
CA ARG A 9 -17.47 17.66 8.79
C ARG A 9 -17.67 17.80 7.29
N PRO A 10 -18.65 17.13 6.68
CA PRO A 10 -19.19 17.57 5.41
C PRO A 10 -19.94 18.89 5.59
N PRO A 11 -19.97 19.77 4.57
CA PRO A 11 -20.68 21.03 4.63
C PRO A 11 -22.17 20.82 4.99
N GLY A 12 -22.66 21.55 6.01
CA GLY A 12 -24.10 21.68 6.31
C GLY A 12 -24.75 20.65 7.26
N GLY A 13 -24.02 19.74 7.90
CA GLY A 13 -24.61 18.73 8.80
C GLY A 13 -24.59 19.08 10.31
N LYS A 14 -25.75 19.14 10.99
CA LYS A 14 -25.81 19.12 12.47
C LYS A 14 -25.36 17.75 13.01
N ARG A 15 -24.48 17.69 14.03
CA ARG A 15 -24.11 16.44 14.71
C ARG A 15 -25.32 15.85 15.42
N SER A 16 -25.64 14.59 15.12
CA SER A 16 -26.60 13.80 15.88
C SER A 16 -25.82 12.79 16.71
N THR A 17 -26.10 12.69 18.01
CA THR A 17 -25.50 11.69 18.91
C THR A 17 -25.66 10.26 18.38
N LYS A 18 -26.70 9.97 17.60
CA LYS A 18 -26.90 8.69 16.92
C LYS A 18 -25.93 8.46 15.76
N ARG A 19 -25.64 9.51 14.97
CA ARG A 19 -24.71 9.45 13.83
C ARG A 19 -23.29 9.20 14.32
N ASP A 20 -22.86 9.91 15.35
CA ASP A 20 -21.51 9.74 15.92
C ASP A 20 -21.31 8.33 16.48
N ARG A 21 -22.35 7.73 17.07
CA ARG A 21 -22.30 6.33 17.52
C ARG A 21 -22.16 5.35 16.34
N ILE A 22 -22.95 5.51 15.28
CA ILE A 22 -22.83 4.68 14.08
C ILE A 22 -21.43 4.81 13.47
N LEU A 23 -20.92 6.03 13.33
CA LEU A 23 -19.59 6.30 12.79
C LEU A 23 -18.51 5.64 13.66
N ASN A 24 -18.59 5.76 14.99
CA ASN A 24 -17.64 5.11 15.90
C ASN A 24 -17.68 3.58 15.79
N VAL A 25 -18.87 2.98 15.68
CA VAL A 25 -19.00 1.53 15.45
C VAL A 25 -18.39 1.15 14.11
N PHE A 26 -18.69 1.90 13.04
CA PHE A 26 -18.19 1.63 11.70
C PHE A 26 -16.67 1.77 11.57
N LEU A 27 -16.07 2.83 12.11
CA LEU A 27 -14.62 3.07 12.05
C LEU A 27 -13.80 2.08 12.89
N ARG A 28 -14.44 1.29 13.75
CA ARG A 28 -13.82 0.17 14.48
C ARG A 28 -13.91 -1.16 13.73
N GLN A 29 -14.69 -1.21 12.65
CA GLN A 29 -14.81 -2.44 11.87
C GLN A 29 -13.56 -2.62 11.02
N GLU A 30 -13.13 -3.87 10.94
CA GLU A 30 -12.04 -4.29 10.08
C GLU A 30 -12.64 -5.02 8.87
N GLY A 31 -12.07 -4.74 7.69
CA GLY A 31 -12.58 -5.26 6.43
C GLY A 31 -13.98 -4.75 6.08
N HIS A 32 -14.77 -5.61 5.45
CA HIS A 32 -15.99 -5.22 4.77
C HIS A 32 -17.23 -5.64 5.54
N VAL A 33 -18.06 -4.67 5.92
CA VAL A 33 -19.36 -4.94 6.56
C VAL A 33 -20.50 -4.61 5.62
N SER A 34 -21.49 -5.49 5.53
CA SER A 34 -22.77 -5.15 4.90
C SER A 34 -23.54 -4.14 5.76
N ALA A 35 -24.49 -3.45 5.14
CA ALA A 35 -25.36 -2.53 5.87
C ALA A 35 -26.18 -3.24 6.97
N ASP A 36 -26.52 -4.53 6.77
CA ASP A 36 -27.28 -5.33 7.74
C ASP A 36 -26.42 -5.78 8.91
N GLU A 37 -25.17 -6.18 8.66
CA GLU A 37 -24.20 -6.47 9.71
C GLU A 37 -23.91 -5.21 10.54
N LEU A 38 -23.74 -4.05 9.90
CA LEU A 38 -23.56 -2.79 10.61
C LEU A 38 -24.78 -2.43 11.46
N VAL A 39 -26.00 -2.70 10.99
CA VAL A 39 -27.22 -2.52 11.80
C VAL A 39 -27.17 -3.40 13.05
N ALA A 40 -26.80 -4.68 12.91
CA ALA A 40 -26.69 -5.58 14.06
C ALA A 40 -25.61 -5.13 15.05
N LEU A 41 -24.45 -4.69 14.56
CA LEU A 41 -23.36 -4.16 15.38
C LEU A 41 -23.78 -2.89 16.13
N VAL A 42 -24.41 -1.94 15.43
CA VAL A 42 -24.90 -0.70 16.03
C VAL A 42 -26.00 -0.98 17.06
N HIS A 43 -26.89 -1.94 16.82
CA HIS A 43 -27.94 -2.28 17.79
C HIS A 43 -27.39 -2.87 19.09
N ARG A 44 -26.25 -3.57 19.05
CA ARG A 44 -25.57 -4.05 20.27
C ARG A 44 -25.07 -2.90 21.14
N ASP A 45 -24.48 -1.87 20.51
CA ASP A 45 -23.90 -0.72 21.23
C ASP A 45 -24.93 0.40 21.50
N ALA A 46 -25.97 0.50 20.68
CA ALA A 46 -26.96 1.58 20.72
C ALA A 46 -28.36 1.08 20.27
N PRO A 47 -29.10 0.35 21.12
CA PRO A 47 -30.39 -0.25 20.77
C PRO A 47 -31.45 0.73 20.22
N GLY A 48 -31.40 2.01 20.61
CA GLY A 48 -32.32 3.07 20.17
C GLY A 48 -32.04 3.68 18.78
N VAL A 49 -31.10 3.11 18.03
CA VAL A 49 -30.78 3.52 16.65
C VAL A 49 -31.50 2.60 15.66
N GLY A 50 -32.54 3.09 15.00
CA GLY A 50 -33.28 2.30 14.02
C GLY A 50 -32.50 2.08 12.71
N ARG A 51 -32.78 0.95 12.04
CA ARG A 51 -32.21 0.53 10.75
C ARG A 51 -32.09 1.65 9.69
N ALA A 52 -33.16 2.40 9.45
CA ALA A 52 -33.15 3.49 8.47
C ALA A 52 -32.12 4.60 8.79
N THR A 53 -31.80 4.81 10.07
CA THR A 53 -30.79 5.78 10.50
C THR A 53 -29.39 5.29 10.20
N VAL A 54 -29.13 3.98 10.37
CA VAL A 54 -27.85 3.34 9.99
C VAL A 54 -27.62 3.47 8.49
N TYR A 55 -28.61 3.11 7.68
CA TYR A 55 -28.54 3.21 6.21
C TYR A 55 -28.27 4.65 5.74
N ARG A 56 -29.02 5.64 6.24
CA ARG A 56 -28.78 7.05 5.88
C ARG A 56 -27.40 7.54 6.32
N THR A 57 -26.93 7.10 7.49
CA THR A 57 -25.60 7.45 7.98
C THR A 57 -24.52 6.82 7.12
N LEU A 58 -24.71 5.58 6.66
CA LEU A 58 -23.77 4.90 5.78
C LEU A 58 -23.65 5.60 4.41
N GLN A 59 -24.77 6.00 3.81
CA GLN A 59 -24.74 6.80 2.57
C GLN A 59 -24.07 8.16 2.78
N TRP A 60 -24.31 8.79 3.93
CA TRP A 60 -23.63 10.02 4.29
C TRP A 60 -22.11 9.82 4.45
N MET A 61 -21.66 8.71 5.07
CA MET A 61 -20.24 8.38 5.18
C MET A 61 -19.61 8.18 3.80
N VAL A 62 -20.31 7.54 2.86
CA VAL A 62 -19.85 7.39 1.47
C VAL A 62 -19.71 8.75 0.79
N GLY A 63 -20.75 9.60 0.87
CA GLY A 63 -20.71 10.95 0.29
C GLY A 63 -19.67 11.87 0.92
N ALA A 64 -19.28 11.62 2.17
CA ALA A 64 -18.23 12.35 2.89
C ALA A 64 -16.83 11.76 2.71
N GLY A 65 -16.66 10.67 1.94
CA GLY A 65 -15.37 10.00 1.75
C GLY A 65 -14.87 9.21 2.96
N LEU A 66 -15.73 8.93 3.95
CA LEU A 66 -15.39 8.19 5.17
C LEU A 66 -15.60 6.69 5.05
N ALA A 67 -16.47 6.29 4.13
CA ALA A 67 -16.74 4.90 3.81
C ALA A 67 -16.55 4.68 2.32
N ARG A 68 -15.93 3.58 1.94
CA ARG A 68 -15.93 3.10 0.57
C ARG A 68 -16.99 2.02 0.42
N LYS A 69 -17.82 2.17 -0.61
CA LYS A 69 -18.84 1.19 -0.99
C LYS A 69 -18.23 0.23 -2.00
N VAL A 70 -18.31 -1.06 -1.72
CA VAL A 70 -17.72 -2.13 -2.52
C VAL A 70 -18.82 -3.11 -2.92
N ASP A 71 -18.87 -3.42 -4.21
CA ASP A 71 -19.73 -4.49 -4.74
C ASP A 71 -18.88 -5.75 -4.95
N PHE A 72 -19.22 -6.83 -4.27
CA PHE A 72 -18.55 -8.12 -4.44
C PHE A 72 -19.34 -9.09 -5.33
N GLY A 73 -20.40 -8.63 -6.00
CA GLY A 73 -21.24 -9.49 -6.85
C GLY A 73 -22.16 -10.43 -6.07
N GLU A 74 -22.31 -10.23 -4.76
CA GLU A 74 -23.14 -11.07 -3.87
C GLU A 74 -24.60 -10.60 -3.78
N GLY A 75 -25.04 -9.69 -4.66
CA GLY A 75 -26.37 -9.07 -4.59
C GLY A 75 -26.54 -8.08 -3.42
N ARG A 76 -25.45 -7.78 -2.69
CA ARG A 76 -25.41 -6.77 -1.62
C ARG A 76 -24.08 -6.03 -1.64
N PHE A 77 -24.13 -4.76 -1.24
CA PHE A 77 -22.93 -3.95 -1.06
C PHE A 77 -22.34 -4.19 0.33
N ARG A 78 -21.01 -4.19 0.38
CA ARG A 78 -20.26 -4.05 1.62
C ARG A 78 -19.57 -2.69 1.69
N PHE A 79 -19.17 -2.32 2.88
CA PHE A 79 -18.62 -1.02 3.20
C PHE A 79 -17.37 -1.19 4.06
N GLU A 80 -16.34 -0.40 3.76
CA GLU A 80 -15.09 -0.38 4.51
C GLU A 80 -14.77 1.07 4.94
N PRO A 81 -14.14 1.29 6.10
CA PRO A 81 -13.59 2.59 6.45
C PRO A 81 -12.59 3.05 5.39
N SER A 82 -12.77 4.28 4.89
CA SER A 82 -11.80 4.91 3.97
C SER A 82 -10.90 5.92 4.67
N TYR A 83 -11.23 6.30 5.92
CA TYR A 83 -10.48 7.27 6.70
C TYR A 83 -9.18 6.66 7.23
N ARG A 84 -8.04 7.25 6.87
CA ARG A 84 -6.69 6.77 7.20
C ARG A 84 -6.37 5.35 6.73
N HIS A 85 -7.05 4.90 5.69
CA HIS A 85 -6.80 3.60 5.11
C HIS A 85 -6.06 3.79 3.78
N PRO A 86 -4.85 3.21 3.61
CA PRO A 86 -4.15 3.29 2.34
C PRO A 86 -5.03 2.82 1.19
N ARG A 87 -4.86 3.42 0.01
CA ARG A 87 -5.46 2.87 -1.22
C ARG A 87 -5.04 1.42 -1.38
N HIS A 88 -5.99 0.57 -1.74
CA HIS A 88 -5.77 -0.86 -1.93
C HIS A 88 -6.82 -1.46 -2.87
N PHE A 89 -6.48 -2.65 -3.33
CA PHE A 89 -7.26 -3.56 -4.14
C PHE A 89 -7.66 -4.77 -3.32
N HIS A 90 -8.64 -5.55 -3.80
CA HIS A 90 -9.19 -6.66 -3.05
C HIS A 90 -8.96 -8.00 -3.75
N LEU A 91 -8.59 -9.00 -2.97
CA LEU A 91 -8.76 -10.42 -3.29
C LEU A 91 -10.01 -10.90 -2.55
N VAL A 92 -10.91 -11.61 -3.22
CA VAL A 92 -12.22 -12.01 -2.67
C VAL A 92 -12.39 -13.51 -2.85
N CYS A 93 -12.58 -14.21 -1.74
CA CYS A 93 -12.79 -15.65 -1.78
C CYS A 93 -14.24 -15.98 -2.19
N SER A 94 -14.43 -16.71 -3.28
CA SER A 94 -15.75 -17.16 -3.74
C SER A 94 -16.36 -18.28 -2.89
N VAL A 95 -15.59 -18.87 -1.97
CA VAL A 95 -16.04 -19.97 -1.09
C VAL A 95 -16.43 -19.47 0.30
N CYS A 96 -15.53 -18.76 0.99
CA CYS A 96 -15.82 -18.25 2.34
C CYS A 96 -16.19 -16.76 2.37
N HIS A 97 -16.22 -16.08 1.23
CA HIS A 97 -16.58 -14.67 1.11
C HIS A 97 -15.70 -13.67 1.87
N ARG A 98 -14.60 -14.14 2.47
CA ARG A 98 -13.58 -13.28 3.06
C ARG A 98 -12.80 -12.55 1.97
N SER A 99 -12.49 -11.30 2.25
CA SER A 99 -11.61 -10.46 1.45
C SER A 99 -10.23 -10.35 2.11
N SER A 100 -9.22 -10.10 1.28
CA SER A 100 -7.92 -9.62 1.74
C SER A 100 -7.45 -8.49 0.83
N GLU A 101 -6.60 -7.62 1.36
CA GLU A 101 -6.20 -6.39 0.70
C GLU A 101 -4.77 -6.46 0.18
N PHE A 102 -4.51 -5.77 -0.92
CA PHE A 102 -3.18 -5.60 -1.46
C PHE A 102 -3.06 -4.28 -2.20
N LEU A 103 -1.84 -3.79 -2.38
CA LEU A 103 -1.54 -2.65 -3.23
C LEU A 103 -0.41 -3.04 -4.17
N SER A 104 -0.52 -2.62 -5.43
CA SER A 104 0.50 -2.88 -6.43
C SER A 104 0.78 -1.65 -7.27
N SER A 105 2.05 -1.22 -7.24
CA SER A 105 2.55 -0.14 -8.08
C SER A 105 2.39 -0.40 -9.57
N ASP A 106 2.61 -1.65 -9.98
CA ASP A 106 2.55 -2.05 -11.38
C ASP A 106 1.11 -1.89 -11.91
N VAL A 107 0.12 -2.26 -11.09
CA VAL A 107 -1.31 -2.07 -11.43
C VAL A 107 -1.69 -0.59 -11.43
N GLU A 108 -1.27 0.20 -10.44
CA GLU A 108 -1.53 1.65 -10.43
C GLU A 108 -0.91 2.36 -11.63
N SER A 109 0.35 2.05 -11.91
CA SER A 109 1.08 2.66 -13.03
C SER A 109 0.44 2.32 -14.37
N LEU A 110 0.00 1.07 -14.57
CA LEU A 110 -0.69 0.65 -15.78
C LEU A 110 -2.03 1.38 -15.97
N MET A 111 -2.83 1.51 -14.91
CA MET A 111 -4.10 2.23 -14.97
C MET A 111 -3.88 3.70 -15.32
N GLU A 112 -2.88 4.34 -14.71
CA GLU A 112 -2.54 5.73 -14.98
C GLU A 112 -1.99 5.95 -16.38
N GLU A 113 -1.14 5.05 -16.87
CA GLU A 113 -0.62 5.07 -18.24
C GLU A 113 -1.75 5.03 -19.26
N ILE A 114 -2.70 4.09 -19.09
CA ILE A 114 -3.86 3.95 -19.97
C ILE A 114 -4.75 5.20 -19.92
N ALA A 115 -5.00 5.74 -18.72
CA ALA A 115 -5.81 6.94 -18.55
C ALA A 115 -5.16 8.15 -19.23
N ALA A 116 -3.85 8.36 -19.02
CA ALA A 116 -3.09 9.44 -19.63
C ALA A 116 -3.05 9.32 -21.16
N ALA A 117 -2.78 8.13 -21.69
CA ALA A 117 -2.75 7.85 -23.13
C ALA A 117 -4.10 8.16 -23.82
N ARG A 118 -5.20 8.10 -23.06
CA ARG A 118 -6.56 8.39 -23.54
C ARG A 118 -7.10 9.75 -23.12
N GLN A 119 -6.28 10.59 -22.48
CA GLN A 119 -6.70 11.88 -21.92
C GLN A 119 -7.94 11.75 -21.01
N PHE A 120 -8.00 10.66 -20.25
CA PHE A 120 -9.12 10.32 -19.39
C PHE A 120 -8.83 10.74 -17.95
N THR A 121 -9.75 11.45 -17.31
CA THR A 121 -9.66 11.85 -15.90
C THR A 121 -10.43 10.85 -15.04
N PRO A 122 -9.78 9.87 -14.40
CA PRO A 122 -10.47 8.87 -13.61
C PRO A 122 -11.05 9.48 -12.32
N THR A 123 -12.32 9.18 -12.04
CA THR A 123 -12.98 9.53 -10.78
C THR A 123 -12.85 8.43 -9.73
N GLN A 124 -12.81 7.17 -10.18
CA GLN A 124 -12.68 5.99 -9.32
C GLN A 124 -12.01 4.85 -10.10
N SER A 125 -11.20 4.06 -9.39
CA SER A 125 -10.68 2.78 -9.86
C SER A 125 -11.04 1.70 -8.87
N VAL A 126 -11.56 0.57 -9.37
CA VAL A 126 -11.88 -0.61 -8.57
C VAL A 126 -11.18 -1.80 -9.20
N VAL A 127 -10.36 -2.48 -8.40
CA VAL A 127 -9.69 -3.72 -8.79
C VAL A 127 -10.04 -4.77 -7.75
N GLN A 128 -10.67 -5.84 -8.22
CA GLN A 128 -11.09 -6.97 -7.41
C GLN A 128 -10.73 -8.26 -8.14
N ILE A 129 -10.11 -9.19 -7.42
CA ILE A 129 -9.72 -10.50 -7.93
C ILE A 129 -10.54 -11.54 -7.17
N PHE A 130 -11.39 -12.27 -7.88
CA PHE A 130 -12.20 -13.35 -7.31
C PHE A 130 -11.49 -14.69 -7.47
N GLY A 131 -11.49 -15.52 -6.42
CA GLY A 131 -10.87 -16.84 -6.45
C GLY A 131 -11.10 -17.64 -5.17
N THR A 132 -10.29 -18.66 -4.90
CA THR A 132 -10.38 -19.45 -3.66
C THR A 132 -9.16 -19.16 -2.78
N CYS A 133 -9.37 -18.67 -1.56
CA CYS A 133 -8.29 -18.36 -0.62
C CYS A 133 -7.56 -19.64 -0.16
N GLU A 134 -6.34 -19.48 0.37
CA GLU A 134 -5.51 -20.60 0.83
C GLU A 134 -6.21 -21.44 1.92
N GLU A 135 -6.89 -20.79 2.86
CA GLU A 135 -7.62 -21.50 3.92
C GLU A 135 -8.74 -22.38 3.34
N CYS A 136 -9.49 -21.90 2.33
CA CYS A 136 -10.50 -22.73 1.67
C CYS A 136 -9.89 -23.83 0.80
N ARG A 137 -8.69 -23.63 0.24
CA ARG A 137 -8.00 -24.67 -0.55
C ARG A 137 -7.36 -25.75 0.32
N THR A 138 -6.86 -25.39 1.50
CA THR A 138 -5.95 -26.25 2.30
C THR A 138 -6.48 -26.60 3.69
N GLY A 139 -7.50 -25.90 4.18
CA GLY A 139 -7.98 -25.98 5.56
C GLY A 139 -7.07 -25.30 6.59
N ARG A 140 -5.90 -24.78 6.21
CA ARG A 140 -4.99 -24.07 7.13
C ARG A 140 -5.46 -22.64 7.33
N LYS A 141 -5.68 -22.26 8.59
CA LYS A 141 -5.98 -20.87 8.94
C LYS A 141 -4.82 -19.96 8.58
N THR A 142 -5.09 -18.94 7.78
CA THR A 142 -4.15 -17.85 7.51
C THR A 142 -4.44 -16.72 8.48
N PRO A 143 -3.41 -16.09 9.10
CA PRO A 143 -3.61 -14.89 9.89
C PRO A 143 -4.25 -13.78 9.03
N SER A 144 -5.33 -13.16 9.51
CA SER A 144 -5.92 -11.99 8.86
C SER A 144 -5.09 -10.74 9.15
N LEU A 145 -5.16 -9.75 8.27
CA LEU A 145 -4.72 -8.40 8.58
C LEU A 145 -5.79 -7.76 9.48
N ASP A 146 -5.44 -7.45 10.72
CA ASP A 146 -6.23 -6.62 11.64
C ASP A 146 -5.79 -5.14 11.52
N GLY A 147 -6.68 -4.22 11.89
CA GLY A 147 -6.54 -2.78 11.67
C GLY A 147 -5.37 -2.18 12.45
N SER A 148 -5.06 -2.69 13.66
CA SER A 148 -3.87 -2.26 14.42
C SER A 148 -2.55 -2.70 13.79
N THR A 149 -2.56 -3.71 12.91
CA THR A 149 -1.34 -4.28 12.34
C THR A 149 -1.13 -3.97 10.86
N THR A 150 -2.09 -3.30 10.23
CA THR A 150 -1.96 -2.82 8.85
C THR A 150 -0.75 -1.87 8.73
N ALA A 151 -0.52 -0.98 9.71
CA ALA A 151 0.64 -0.09 9.72
C ALA A 151 1.98 -0.81 9.84
N LEU A 152 2.09 -1.85 10.69
CA LEU A 152 3.33 -2.63 10.83
C LEU A 152 3.57 -3.49 9.59
N VAL A 153 2.54 -4.12 9.03
CA VAL A 153 2.63 -4.90 7.78
C VAL A 153 3.05 -4.01 6.62
N PHE A 154 2.49 -2.81 6.56
CA PHE A 154 2.88 -1.79 5.60
C PHE A 154 4.35 -1.41 5.75
N ALA A 155 4.78 -1.04 6.96
CA ALA A 155 6.17 -0.67 7.24
C ALA A 155 7.13 -1.82 6.93
N ARG A 156 6.74 -3.07 7.24
CA ARG A 156 7.50 -4.28 6.90
C ARG A 156 7.70 -4.39 5.40
N ASP A 157 6.62 -4.28 4.62
CA ASP A 157 6.70 -4.45 3.18
C ASP A 157 7.44 -3.28 2.50
N ALA A 158 7.29 -2.05 3.01
CA ALA A 158 8.05 -0.88 2.56
C ALA A 158 9.55 -1.05 2.83
N LEU A 159 9.94 -1.55 4.01
CA LEU A 159 11.33 -1.86 4.33
C LEU A 159 11.86 -3.01 3.47
N ARG A 160 11.08 -4.08 3.23
CA ARG A 160 11.47 -5.17 2.32
C ARG A 160 11.75 -4.64 0.91
N MET A 161 10.90 -3.75 0.42
CA MET A 161 11.07 -3.10 -0.88
C MET A 161 12.33 -2.23 -0.93
N ALA A 162 12.56 -1.39 0.09
CA ALA A 162 13.77 -0.58 0.18
C ALA A 162 15.02 -1.46 0.23
N ILE A 163 15.05 -2.48 1.09
CA ILE A 163 16.15 -3.45 1.18
C ILE A 163 16.41 -4.15 -0.16
N ALA A 164 15.36 -4.57 -0.88
CA ALA A 164 15.50 -5.20 -2.19
C ALA A 164 16.07 -4.23 -3.24
N THR A 165 15.70 -2.94 -3.15
CA THR A 165 16.20 -1.89 -4.04
C THR A 165 17.69 -1.63 -3.81
N GLU A 166 18.11 -1.42 -2.55
CA GLU A 166 19.53 -1.22 -2.21
C GLU A 166 20.39 -2.45 -2.54
N ARG A 167 19.84 -3.67 -2.37
CA ARG A 167 20.54 -4.91 -2.80
C ARG A 167 20.76 -4.93 -4.31
N SER A 168 19.74 -4.54 -5.07
CA SER A 168 19.84 -4.48 -6.53
C SER A 168 20.82 -3.39 -6.99
N GLY A 169 20.82 -2.23 -6.32
CA GLY A 169 21.78 -1.16 -6.55
C GLY A 169 23.21 -1.58 -6.24
N LEU A 170 23.44 -2.21 -5.08
CA LEU A 170 24.73 -2.76 -4.69
C LEU A 170 25.26 -3.78 -5.71
N ASP A 171 24.42 -4.72 -6.15
CA ASP A 171 24.80 -5.72 -7.15
C ASP A 171 25.13 -5.06 -8.50
N PHE A 172 24.32 -4.08 -8.91
CA PHE A 172 24.51 -3.32 -10.14
C PHE A 172 25.84 -2.55 -10.13
N TYR A 173 26.08 -1.72 -9.12
CA TYR A 173 27.29 -0.90 -9.05
C TYR A 173 28.56 -1.74 -8.83
N THR A 174 28.46 -2.83 -8.07
CA THR A 174 29.58 -3.78 -7.93
C THR A 174 29.95 -4.41 -9.27
N ARG A 175 28.95 -4.77 -10.08
CA ARG A 175 29.18 -5.29 -11.44
C ARG A 175 29.71 -4.21 -12.38
N ALA A 176 29.15 -3.01 -12.33
CA ALA A 176 29.55 -1.87 -13.13
C ALA A 176 31.04 -1.52 -12.90
N ALA A 177 31.49 -1.49 -11.64
CA ALA A 177 32.88 -1.27 -11.29
C ALA A 177 33.83 -2.32 -11.92
N LYS A 178 33.42 -3.60 -11.95
CA LYS A 178 34.21 -4.68 -12.55
C LYS A 178 34.32 -4.57 -14.07
N LEU A 179 33.25 -4.12 -14.72
CA LEU A 179 33.18 -4.01 -16.19
C LEU A 179 33.82 -2.72 -16.73
N THR A 180 33.93 -1.69 -15.88
CA THR A 180 34.45 -0.38 -16.30
C THR A 180 35.98 -0.42 -16.38
N SER A 181 36.52 -0.20 -17.58
CA SER A 181 37.97 -0.13 -17.82
C SER A 181 38.58 1.19 -17.36
N ASP A 182 37.86 2.30 -17.49
CA ASP A 182 38.31 3.61 -17.01
C ASP A 182 38.46 3.63 -15.48
N ALA A 183 39.62 4.10 -15.00
CA ALA A 183 39.93 4.07 -13.57
C ALA A 183 39.06 5.03 -12.75
N ARG A 184 38.69 6.18 -13.32
CA ARG A 184 37.86 7.19 -12.64
C ARG A 184 36.40 6.73 -12.60
N GLY A 185 35.85 6.22 -13.71
CA GLY A 185 34.52 5.63 -13.76
C GLY A 185 34.37 4.42 -12.83
N ARG A 186 35.40 3.56 -12.74
CA ARG A 186 35.45 2.48 -11.75
C ARG A 186 35.35 3.00 -10.31
N ALA A 187 36.11 4.05 -9.99
CA ALA A 187 36.08 4.65 -8.66
C ALA A 187 34.69 5.23 -8.31
N VAL A 188 33.99 5.82 -9.28
CA VAL A 188 32.59 6.28 -9.11
C VAL A 188 31.68 5.11 -8.73
N PHE A 189 31.69 4.01 -9.49
CA PHE A 189 30.85 2.85 -9.16
C PHE A 189 31.22 2.16 -7.85
N GLN A 190 32.50 2.13 -7.48
CA GLN A 190 32.92 1.62 -6.17
C GLN A 190 32.39 2.47 -5.02
N LYS A 191 32.37 3.79 -5.19
CA LYS A 191 31.80 4.72 -4.20
C LYS A 191 30.30 4.50 -4.05
N LEU A 192 29.56 4.46 -5.16
CA LEU A 192 28.11 4.19 -5.15
C LEU A 192 27.80 2.83 -4.48
N ALA A 193 28.54 1.77 -4.83
CA ALA A 193 28.39 0.47 -4.17
C ALA A 193 28.64 0.52 -2.64
N ALA A 194 29.57 1.36 -2.18
CA ALA A 194 29.82 1.54 -0.75
C ALA A 194 28.66 2.27 -0.05
N GLU A 195 28.07 3.27 -0.70
CA GLU A 195 26.88 3.99 -0.22
C GLU A 195 25.67 3.05 -0.09
N GLU A 196 25.36 2.26 -1.12
CA GLU A 196 24.29 1.24 -1.09
C GLU A 196 24.47 0.23 0.06
N LYS A 197 25.72 -0.15 0.35
CA LYS A 197 26.02 -1.06 1.47
C LYS A 197 25.72 -0.43 2.83
N GLU A 198 25.98 0.87 2.98
CA GLU A 198 25.64 1.63 4.19
C GLU A 198 24.12 1.76 4.36
N HIS A 199 23.41 2.12 3.28
CA HIS A 199 21.96 2.18 3.27
C HIS A 199 21.33 0.83 3.64
N LEU A 200 21.80 -0.25 3.02
CA LEU A 200 21.33 -1.61 3.28
C LEU A 200 21.49 -1.99 4.76
N SER A 201 22.64 -1.68 5.36
CA SER A 201 22.89 -1.90 6.80
C SER A 201 21.89 -1.12 7.66
N THR A 202 21.62 0.14 7.31
CA THR A 202 20.65 0.99 8.04
C THR A 202 19.23 0.45 7.95
N LEU A 203 18.79 0.05 6.75
CA LEU A 203 17.46 -0.50 6.52
C LEU A 203 17.27 -1.87 7.18
N GLN A 204 18.28 -2.73 7.14
CA GLN A 204 18.24 -4.02 7.83
C GLN A 204 18.08 -3.86 9.34
N LYS A 205 18.82 -2.92 9.95
CA LYS A 205 18.66 -2.61 11.38
C LYS A 205 17.24 -2.17 11.72
N ARG A 206 16.65 -1.27 10.91
CA ARG A 206 15.26 -0.83 11.08
C ARG A 206 14.27 -1.99 10.93
N TYR A 207 14.49 -2.86 9.95
CA TYR A 207 13.67 -4.05 9.75
C TYR A 207 13.70 -4.98 10.96
N THR A 208 14.88 -5.28 11.50
CA THR A 208 15.01 -6.10 12.71
C THR A 208 14.31 -5.46 13.92
N GLN A 209 14.42 -4.14 14.08
CA GLN A 209 13.71 -3.41 15.14
C GLN A 209 12.19 -3.48 14.98
N LEU A 210 11.68 -3.39 13.75
CA LEU A 210 10.25 -3.51 13.47
C LEU A 210 9.74 -4.94 13.72
N ALA A 211 10.46 -5.94 13.22
CA ALA A 211 10.11 -7.35 13.41
C ALA A 211 10.10 -7.77 14.89
N ALA A 212 10.90 -7.11 15.75
CA ALA A 212 10.88 -7.34 17.18
C ALA A 212 9.60 -6.83 17.88
N GLN A 213 8.82 -5.96 17.24
CA GLN A 213 7.59 -5.39 17.82
C GLN A 213 6.38 -6.35 17.73
N ASP A 214 6.33 -7.19 16.70
CA ASP A 214 5.31 -8.24 16.54
C ASP A 214 5.97 -9.54 16.05
N PRO A 215 6.07 -10.58 16.90
CA PRO A 215 6.63 -11.89 16.52
C PRO A 215 5.93 -12.56 15.33
N ASN A 216 4.68 -12.20 15.05
CA ASN A 216 3.91 -12.72 13.94
C ASN A 216 3.99 -11.85 12.68
N LEU A 217 4.75 -10.75 12.71
CA LEU A 217 4.81 -9.81 11.60
C LEU A 217 5.23 -10.50 10.29
N GLU A 218 6.13 -11.48 10.35
CA GLU A 218 6.62 -12.20 9.16
C GLU A 218 5.63 -13.21 8.59
N SER A 219 4.73 -13.76 9.40
CA SER A 219 3.73 -14.74 8.96
C SER A 219 2.49 -14.10 8.34
N ARG A 220 2.31 -12.79 8.54
CA ARG A 220 1.20 -12.02 7.95
C ARG A 220 1.35 -11.92 6.43
N PRO A 221 0.24 -11.91 5.67
CA PRO A 221 0.28 -11.81 4.22
C PRO A 221 0.95 -10.50 3.76
N THR A 222 1.53 -10.54 2.56
CA THR A 222 2.09 -9.35 1.91
C THR A 222 0.97 -8.43 1.45
N PHE A 223 1.10 -7.15 1.78
CA PHE A 223 0.19 -6.09 1.36
C PHE A 223 0.77 -5.32 0.16
N LEU A 224 2.07 -4.97 0.18
CA LEU A 224 2.70 -4.21 -0.91
C LEU A 224 3.40 -5.11 -1.94
N PHE A 225 2.94 -5.05 -3.20
CA PHE A 225 3.49 -5.79 -4.33
C PHE A 225 4.17 -4.85 -5.33
N PHE A 226 5.50 -4.79 -5.29
CA PHE A 226 6.31 -3.84 -6.07
C PHE A 226 7.44 -4.53 -6.85
N LYS A 227 7.10 -5.57 -7.63
CA LYS A 227 8.10 -6.37 -8.36
C LYS A 227 8.69 -5.63 -9.57
N GLY A 228 7.90 -4.91 -10.36
CA GLY A 228 8.37 -4.29 -11.60
C GLY A 228 9.24 -3.05 -11.38
N ALA A 229 8.88 -2.20 -10.42
CA ALA A 229 9.54 -0.92 -10.22
C ALA A 229 11.02 -1.04 -9.78
N ALA A 230 11.34 -1.89 -8.79
CA ALA A 230 12.71 -2.04 -8.31
C ALA A 230 13.65 -2.71 -9.35
N SER A 231 13.13 -3.66 -10.13
CA SER A 231 13.91 -4.36 -11.18
C SER A 231 14.16 -3.49 -12.41
N GLY A 232 13.24 -2.57 -12.74
CA GLY A 232 13.38 -1.66 -13.89
C GLY A 232 14.38 -0.52 -13.66
N LEU A 233 14.62 -0.11 -12.41
CA LEU A 233 15.46 1.06 -12.06
C LEU A 233 16.90 0.96 -12.60
N PHE A 234 17.47 -0.25 -12.61
CA PHE A 234 18.86 -0.49 -13.00
C PHE A 234 19.02 -1.14 -14.39
N ALA A 235 17.91 -1.56 -15.02
CA ALA A 235 17.92 -2.24 -16.32
C ALA A 235 18.46 -1.34 -17.46
N ALA A 236 18.08 -0.06 -17.47
CA ALA A 236 18.56 0.90 -18.47
C ALA A 236 20.07 1.18 -18.35
N GLY A 237 20.61 1.20 -17.13
CA GLY A 237 22.05 1.35 -16.88
C GLY A 237 22.85 0.12 -17.31
N ALA A 238 22.27 -1.08 -17.15
CA ALA A 238 22.92 -2.34 -17.51
C ALA A 238 23.23 -2.45 -19.02
N GLU A 239 22.36 -1.93 -19.88
CA GLU A 239 22.58 -1.92 -21.33
C GLU A 239 23.67 -0.94 -21.76
N GLN A 240 23.80 0.20 -21.07
CA GLN A 240 24.86 1.18 -21.34
C GLN A 240 26.24 0.65 -20.93
N LEU A 241 26.33 -0.10 -19.82
CA LEU A 241 27.59 -0.71 -19.36
C LEU A 241 28.21 -1.67 -20.40
N ARG A 242 27.40 -2.31 -21.23
CA ARG A 242 27.89 -3.22 -22.29
C ARG A 242 28.69 -2.50 -23.38
N LYS A 243 28.50 -1.19 -23.56
CA LYS A 243 29.13 -0.39 -24.62
C LYS A 243 30.46 0.25 -24.19
N GLY A 244 30.90 0.02 -22.94
CA GLY A 244 32.01 0.75 -22.33
C GLY A 244 31.57 2.12 -21.84
N VAL A 245 32.07 2.54 -20.68
CA VAL A 245 31.60 3.73 -19.95
C VAL A 245 32.80 4.50 -19.41
N ASP A 246 32.87 5.81 -19.71
CA ASP A 246 33.85 6.73 -19.12
C ASP A 246 33.38 7.28 -17.75
N ASP A 247 34.16 8.14 -17.11
CA ASP A 247 33.84 8.68 -15.79
C ASP A 247 32.58 9.56 -15.77
N GLN A 248 32.40 10.39 -16.79
CA GLN A 248 31.21 11.24 -16.92
C GLN A 248 29.95 10.38 -17.14
N GLN A 249 30.02 9.38 -18.00
CA GLN A 249 28.92 8.47 -18.27
C GLN A 249 28.59 7.61 -17.04
N ALA A 250 29.60 7.16 -16.30
CA ALA A 250 29.41 6.41 -15.06
C ALA A 250 28.65 7.23 -14.02
N LEU A 251 29.04 8.50 -13.85
CA LEU A 251 28.35 9.43 -12.96
C LEU A 251 26.89 9.68 -13.39
N LEU A 252 26.65 9.87 -14.70
CA LEU A 252 25.30 10.08 -15.22
C LEU A 252 24.40 8.84 -15.04
N ILE A 253 24.95 7.64 -15.17
CA ILE A 253 24.24 6.38 -14.89
C ILE A 253 23.84 6.34 -13.42
N GLY A 254 24.78 6.59 -12.50
CA GLY A 254 24.50 6.64 -11.06
C GLY A 254 23.41 7.65 -10.72
N ILE A 255 23.55 8.91 -11.16
CA ILE A 255 22.55 9.97 -10.91
C ILE A 255 21.16 9.55 -11.41
N ARG A 256 21.06 8.92 -12.58
CA ARG A 256 19.77 8.49 -13.14
C ARG A 256 19.14 7.39 -12.29
N CYS A 257 19.91 6.39 -11.89
CA CYS A 257 19.44 5.30 -11.05
C CYS A 257 18.98 5.81 -9.68
N GLU A 258 19.80 6.63 -9.00
CA GLU A 258 19.47 7.19 -7.69
C GLU A 258 18.24 8.09 -7.73
N ARG A 259 18.16 8.96 -8.75
CA ARG A 259 16.99 9.83 -8.94
C ARG A 259 15.73 9.02 -9.23
N GLY A 260 15.83 7.95 -10.01
CA GLY A 260 14.72 7.04 -10.28
C GLY A 260 14.21 6.40 -8.99
N SER A 261 15.12 5.87 -8.16
CA SER A 261 14.80 5.30 -6.85
C SER A 261 14.11 6.34 -5.95
N HIS A 262 14.70 7.52 -5.83
CA HIS A 262 14.14 8.62 -5.03
C HIS A 262 12.73 9.02 -5.50
N GLN A 263 12.53 9.24 -6.81
CA GLN A 263 11.23 9.61 -7.36
C GLN A 263 10.17 8.55 -7.12
N PHE A 264 10.55 7.28 -7.24
CA PHE A 264 9.68 6.16 -6.93
C PHE A 264 9.24 6.20 -5.46
N PHE A 265 10.17 6.18 -4.50
CA PHE A 265 9.82 6.19 -3.07
C PHE A 265 9.07 7.46 -2.66
N LYS A 266 9.43 8.63 -3.22
CA LYS A 266 8.76 9.89 -2.96
C LYS A 266 7.31 9.89 -3.44
N ARG A 267 7.05 9.50 -4.70
CA ARG A 267 5.70 9.44 -5.26
C ARG A 267 4.80 8.52 -4.45
N TYR A 268 5.32 7.38 -4.01
CA TYR A 268 4.55 6.46 -3.17
C TYR A 268 4.33 7.06 -1.78
N GLY A 269 5.37 7.59 -1.13
CA GLY A 269 5.25 8.28 0.16
C GLY A 269 4.18 9.38 0.16
N GLU A 270 4.19 10.27 -0.82
CA GLU A 270 3.21 11.36 -0.96
C GLU A 270 1.79 10.82 -1.14
N ARG A 271 1.59 9.78 -1.96
CA ARG A 271 0.28 9.15 -2.14
C ARG A 271 -0.26 8.45 -0.90
N PHE A 272 0.63 7.98 -0.02
CA PHE A 272 0.21 7.43 1.27
C PHE A 272 -0.25 8.54 2.21
N GLU A 273 0.48 9.65 2.28
CA GLU A 273 0.07 10.83 3.09
C GLU A 273 -1.28 11.39 2.62
N ASP A 274 -1.54 11.42 1.30
CA ASP A 274 -2.81 11.87 0.71
C ASP A 274 -4.02 10.98 1.08
N SER A 275 -3.79 9.71 1.44
CA SER A 275 -4.85 8.80 1.91
C SER A 275 -5.20 8.99 3.40
N GLU A 276 -4.58 9.98 4.06
CA GLU A 276 -4.53 10.17 5.52
C GLU A 276 -4.03 8.93 6.30
N GLY A 277 -3.58 7.87 5.61
CA GLY A 277 -2.94 6.71 6.21
C GLY A 277 -1.57 7.14 6.73
N LYS A 278 -1.50 7.40 8.04
CA LYS A 278 -0.23 7.61 8.74
C LYS A 278 0.45 6.29 9.04
#